data_AF-A0A955MDD1-F1
#
_entry.id   AF-A0A955MDD1-F1
#
_cell.length_a   1.000
_cell.length_b   1.000
_cell.length_c   1.000
_cell.angle_alpha   90.00
_cell.angle_beta   90.00
_cell.angle_gamma   90.00
#
_symmetry.space_group_name_H-M   'P 1'
#
loop_
_entity.id
_entity.type
_entity.pdbx_description
1 polymer ?
#
loop_
_entity_poly.entity_id
_entity_poly.type
_entity_poly.pdbx_seq_one_letter_code
_entity_poly.pdbx_strand_id
1 'polypeptide(L)'
;MDTIRALDIFIEKVDKANDPTEVFELLRAEIERRGFSIYTYWLMVGPEDNNPTNSFWVTSYPKEWTEHYLKEDYGPHDMVVRRSAISAVPFLWSDLKKKYVLTPTQKLVFDDARDIGIRGGATVPIRGPGMAVATFSVASHEEDDEEFAQHFKRYRHELHMLAT
;
A
#
# COMPACT_ATOMS: atom_id res chain seq x y z
N MET A 1 15.73 19.39 6.48
CA MET A 1 15.02 19.92 5.30
C MET A 1 13.56 20.03 5.71
N ASP A 2 12.92 21.17 5.48
CA ASP A 2 11.49 21.34 5.77
C ASP A 2 10.67 20.30 4.98
N THR A 3 9.74 19.59 5.65
CA THR A 3 8.92 18.54 5.04
C THR A 3 8.13 19.06 3.84
N ILE A 4 7.62 20.29 3.92
CA ILE A 4 6.85 20.92 2.83
C ILE A 4 7.74 21.09 1.60
N ARG A 5 8.94 21.64 1.78
CA ARG A 5 9.90 21.82 0.70
C ARG A 5 10.31 20.49 0.05
N ALA A 6 10.43 19.42 0.84
CA ALA A 6 10.74 18.10 0.29
C ALA A 6 9.60 17.56 -0.59
N LEU A 7 8.35 17.84 -0.22
CA LEU A 7 7.18 17.46 -1.01
C LEU A 7 7.07 18.25 -2.30
N ASP A 8 7.31 19.58 -2.26
CA ASP A 8 7.30 20.41 -3.47
C ASP A 8 8.33 19.91 -4.49
N ILE A 9 9.54 19.58 -4.04
CA ILE A 9 10.59 19.00 -4.89
C ILE A 9 10.16 17.65 -5.46
N PHE A 10 9.46 16.82 -4.68
CA PHE A 10 8.95 15.54 -5.16
C PHE A 10 7.91 15.76 -6.27
N ILE A 11 6.93 16.63 -6.06
CA ILE A 11 5.89 16.97 -7.06
C ILE A 11 6.53 17.50 -8.34
N GLU A 12 7.46 18.45 -8.24
CA GLU A 12 8.18 18.98 -9.41
C GLU A 12 8.93 17.91 -10.21
N LYS A 13 9.41 16.85 -9.56
CA LYS A 13 10.08 15.73 -10.23
C LYS A 13 9.07 14.79 -10.89
N VAL A 14 7.94 14.53 -10.23
CA VAL A 14 6.85 13.73 -10.80
C VAL A 14 6.27 14.42 -12.04
N ASP A 15 6.08 15.74 -12.02
CA ASP A 15 5.58 16.50 -13.18
C ASP A 15 6.53 16.48 -14.40
N LYS A 16 7.82 16.23 -14.16
CA LYS A 16 8.86 16.14 -15.20
C LYS A 16 9.13 14.70 -15.64
N ALA A 17 8.50 13.72 -15.00
CA ALA A 17 8.67 12.32 -15.33
C ALA A 17 8.06 12.01 -16.70
N ASN A 18 8.77 11.27 -17.53
CA ASN A 18 8.34 10.96 -18.90
C ASN A 18 7.56 9.65 -19.00
N ASP A 19 7.71 8.77 -18.01
CA ASP A 19 7.02 7.49 -17.93
C ASP A 19 6.75 7.06 -16.48
N PRO A 20 5.81 6.12 -16.25
CA PRO A 20 5.44 5.69 -14.90
C PRO A 20 6.60 5.16 -14.06
N THR A 21 7.61 4.52 -14.67
CA THR A 21 8.78 3.97 -13.96
C THR A 21 9.53 5.04 -13.20
N GLU A 22 9.70 6.23 -13.80
CA GLU A 22 10.39 7.35 -13.14
C GLU A 22 9.61 7.84 -11.91
N VAL A 23 8.28 7.94 -12.01
CA VAL A 23 7.41 8.27 -10.87
C VAL A 23 7.56 7.25 -9.75
N PHE A 24 7.65 5.97 -10.08
CA PHE A 24 7.80 4.91 -9.08
C PHE A 24 9.16 4.91 -8.40
N GLU A 25 10.25 5.19 -9.12
CA GLU A 25 11.57 5.32 -8.51
C GLU A 25 11.63 6.52 -7.55
N LEU A 26 10.96 7.63 -7.90
CA LEU A 26 10.83 8.78 -7.00
C LEU A 26 10.02 8.42 -5.74
N LEU A 27 8.89 7.73 -5.90
CA LEU A 27 8.05 7.30 -4.80
C LEU A 27 8.81 6.32 -3.89
N ARG A 28 9.50 5.34 -4.47
CA ARG A 28 10.38 4.40 -3.79
C ARG A 28 11.40 5.12 -2.91
N ALA A 29 12.13 6.08 -3.48
CA ALA A 29 13.15 6.82 -2.74
C ALA A 29 12.56 7.55 -1.52
N GLU A 30 11.37 8.13 -1.65
CA GLU A 30 10.68 8.80 -0.54
C GLU A 30 10.18 7.82 0.53
N ILE A 31 9.73 6.63 0.14
CA ILE A 31 9.29 5.58 1.07
C ILE A 31 10.49 5.04 1.86
N GLU A 32 11.57 4.68 1.17
CA GLU A 32 12.81 4.17 1.78
C GLU A 32 13.45 5.22 2.70
N ARG A 33 13.45 6.50 2.32
CA ARG A 33 13.92 7.62 3.16
C ARG A 33 13.16 7.74 4.49
N ARG A 34 11.92 7.26 4.54
CA ARG A 34 11.09 7.21 5.76
C ARG A 34 11.26 5.93 6.55
N GLY A 35 12.10 5.00 6.09
CA GLY A 35 12.45 3.76 6.79
C GLY A 35 11.52 2.58 6.48
N PHE A 36 10.73 2.64 5.41
CA PHE A 36 9.93 1.50 4.97
C PHE A 36 10.63 0.79 3.81
N SER A 37 11.00 -0.48 4.02
CA SER A 37 11.63 -1.31 2.98
C SER A 37 10.62 -2.19 2.23
N ILE A 38 9.47 -2.46 2.83
CA ILE A 38 8.40 -3.25 2.24
C ILE A 38 7.21 -2.35 1.92
N TYR A 39 6.82 -2.29 0.65
CA TYR A 39 5.73 -1.44 0.20
C TYR A 39 5.09 -1.96 -1.09
N THR A 40 3.83 -1.59 -1.30
CA THR A 40 3.12 -1.82 -2.56
C THR A 40 2.18 -0.65 -2.85
N TYR A 41 2.16 -0.22 -4.10
CA TYR A 41 1.14 0.65 -4.67
C TYR A 41 0.34 -0.18 -5.66
N TRP A 42 -0.98 -0.26 -5.47
CA TRP A 42 -1.87 -0.99 -6.36
C TRP A 42 -3.03 -0.11 -6.80
N LEU A 43 -3.03 0.30 -8.06
CA LEU A 43 -4.17 0.87 -8.77
C LEU A 43 -5.12 -0.26 -9.15
N MET A 44 -6.24 -0.37 -8.44
CA MET A 44 -7.24 -1.42 -8.65
C MET A 44 -8.21 -1.05 -9.76
N VAL A 45 -8.62 0.21 -9.81
CA VAL A 45 -9.55 0.76 -10.80
C VAL A 45 -9.00 2.09 -11.29
N GLY A 46 -8.93 2.28 -12.62
CA GLY A 46 -8.50 3.53 -13.24
C GLY A 46 -9.62 4.59 -13.35
N PRO A 47 -9.29 5.85 -13.67
CA PRO A 47 -10.25 6.96 -13.71
C PRO A 47 -11.30 6.85 -14.83
N GLU A 48 -10.95 6.24 -15.97
CA GLU A 48 -11.80 6.14 -17.16
C GLU A 48 -12.39 4.74 -17.38
N ASP A 49 -12.19 3.82 -16.43
CA ASP A 49 -12.28 2.41 -16.77
C ASP A 49 -13.64 1.76 -16.46
N ASN A 50 -14.32 1.31 -17.52
CA ASN A 50 -15.39 0.31 -17.43
C ASN A 50 -14.85 -1.13 -17.53
N ASN A 51 -13.52 -1.32 -17.63
CA ASN A 51 -12.89 -2.61 -17.78
C ASN A 51 -11.93 -2.92 -16.59
N PRO A 52 -12.30 -3.82 -15.66
CA PRO A 52 -11.49 -4.14 -14.47
C PRO A 52 -10.10 -4.75 -14.75
N THR A 53 -9.68 -4.91 -16.01
CA THR A 53 -8.38 -5.48 -16.39
C THR A 53 -7.21 -4.48 -16.44
N ASN A 54 -7.40 -3.15 -16.33
CA ASN A 54 -6.27 -2.21 -16.26
C ASN A 54 -5.76 -1.96 -14.83
N SER A 55 -5.89 -2.96 -13.96
CA SER A 55 -5.22 -2.96 -12.67
C SER A 55 -3.71 -2.89 -12.89
N PHE A 56 -3.04 -2.03 -12.13
CA PHE A 56 -1.60 -1.82 -12.21
C PHE A 56 -1.00 -1.77 -10.81
N TRP A 57 0.16 -2.39 -10.58
CA TRP A 57 0.84 -2.34 -9.29
C TRP A 57 2.34 -2.15 -9.42
N VAL A 58 2.92 -1.51 -8.40
CA VAL A 58 4.36 -1.47 -8.12
C VAL A 58 4.56 -1.97 -6.71
N THR A 59 5.46 -2.92 -6.53
CA THR A 59 5.64 -3.55 -5.22
C THR A 59 7.08 -3.94 -5.00
N SER A 60 7.54 -3.77 -3.75
CA SER A 60 8.78 -4.38 -3.27
C SER A 60 8.56 -5.78 -2.69
N TYR A 61 7.33 -6.30 -2.72
CA TYR A 61 7.03 -7.66 -2.31
C TYR A 61 7.81 -8.67 -3.18
N PRO A 62 8.27 -9.79 -2.60
CA PRO A 62 8.90 -10.86 -3.36
C PRO A 62 7.99 -11.33 -4.50
N LYS A 63 8.59 -11.65 -5.65
CA LYS A 63 7.85 -12.08 -6.83
C LYS A 63 7.00 -13.31 -6.52
N GLU A 64 7.55 -14.23 -5.75
CA GLU A 64 6.91 -15.47 -5.29
C GLU A 64 5.62 -15.17 -4.51
N TRP A 65 5.62 -14.12 -3.69
CA TRP A 65 4.41 -13.69 -2.98
C TRP A 65 3.35 -13.18 -3.94
N THR A 66 3.73 -12.34 -4.91
CA THR A 66 2.77 -11.81 -5.89
C THR A 66 2.17 -12.90 -6.78
N GLU A 67 2.98 -13.88 -7.18
CA GLU A 67 2.51 -15.03 -7.98
C GLU A 67 1.59 -15.93 -7.18
N HIS A 68 1.93 -16.20 -5.91
CA HIS A 68 1.07 -16.95 -4.99
C HIS A 68 -0.27 -16.25 -4.74
N TYR A 69 -0.23 -14.95 -4.44
CA TYR A 69 -1.42 -14.14 -4.21
C TYR A 69 -2.39 -14.16 -5.39
N LEU A 70 -1.87 -14.08 -6.62
CA LEU A 70 -2.67 -14.17 -7.84
C LEU A 70 -3.19 -15.59 -8.09
N LYS A 71 -2.36 -16.60 -7.87
CA LYS A 71 -2.71 -18.02 -8.09
C LYS A 71 -3.83 -18.48 -7.17
N GLU A 72 -3.81 -18.06 -5.90
CA GLU A 72 -4.80 -18.43 -4.90
C GLU A 72 -6.05 -17.52 -4.91
N ASP A 73 -6.14 -16.59 -5.86
CA ASP A 73 -7.24 -15.62 -6.00
C ASP A 73 -7.54 -14.86 -4.70
N TYR A 74 -6.51 -14.32 -4.05
CA TYR A 74 -6.66 -13.64 -2.76
C TYR A 74 -7.35 -12.28 -2.83
N GLY A 75 -7.40 -11.63 -4.01
CA GLY A 75 -7.97 -10.29 -4.18
C GLY A 75 -9.36 -10.09 -3.53
N PRO A 76 -10.37 -10.92 -3.85
CA PRO A 76 -11.71 -10.83 -3.24
C PRO A 76 -11.75 -11.12 -1.73
N HIS A 77 -10.74 -11.82 -1.22
CA HIS A 77 -10.64 -12.27 0.16
C HIS A 77 -9.70 -11.41 1.02
N ASP A 78 -8.92 -10.50 0.44
CA ASP A 78 -8.02 -9.64 1.19
C ASP A 78 -8.80 -8.55 1.94
N MET A 79 -8.71 -8.59 3.28
CA MET A 79 -9.36 -7.60 4.14
C MET A 79 -8.74 -6.21 4.03
N VAL A 80 -7.48 -6.09 3.61
CA VAL A 80 -6.84 -4.81 3.30
C VAL A 80 -7.52 -4.16 2.09
N VAL A 81 -7.75 -4.93 1.03
CA VAL A 81 -8.49 -4.48 -0.17
C VAL A 81 -9.90 -4.08 0.19
N ARG A 82 -10.64 -4.97 0.88
CA ARG A 82 -12.04 -4.71 1.27
C ARG A 82 -12.16 -3.48 2.18
N ARG A 83 -11.21 -3.30 3.12
CA ARG A 83 -11.21 -2.10 3.96
C ARG A 83 -10.92 -0.85 3.15
N SER A 84 -9.94 -0.89 2.24
CA SER A 84 -9.58 0.25 1.40
C SER A 84 -10.72 0.69 0.49
N ALA A 85 -11.54 -0.25 0.03
CA ALA A 85 -12.76 0.03 -0.75
C ALA A 85 -13.83 0.82 0.02
N ILE A 86 -13.72 1.01 1.33
CA ILE A 86 -14.70 1.77 2.15
C ILE A 86 -14.06 2.76 3.14
N SER A 87 -12.73 2.88 3.16
CA SER A 87 -12.00 3.80 4.05
C SER A 87 -11.46 4.97 3.24
N ALA A 88 -11.50 6.17 3.81
CA ALA A 88 -10.82 7.35 3.29
C ALA A 88 -9.60 7.74 4.16
N VAL A 89 -9.35 6.97 5.22
CA VAL A 89 -8.25 7.23 6.17
C VAL A 89 -7.31 6.04 6.24
N PRO A 90 -6.01 6.27 6.51
CA PRO A 90 -5.05 5.20 6.70
C PRO A 90 -5.40 4.30 7.90
N PHE A 91 -5.06 3.02 7.82
CA PHE A 91 -5.33 2.05 8.88
C PHE A 91 -4.19 1.04 9.04
N LEU A 92 -4.03 0.52 10.26
CA LEU A 92 -3.12 -0.59 10.55
C LEU A 92 -3.82 -1.92 10.26
N TRP A 93 -3.09 -2.90 9.74
CA TRP A 93 -3.61 -4.25 9.52
C TRP A 93 -3.92 -4.95 10.85
N SER A 94 -3.19 -4.60 11.92
CA SER A 94 -3.45 -5.08 13.28
C SER A 94 -4.81 -4.64 13.81
N ASP A 95 -5.29 -3.45 13.44
CA ASP A 95 -6.64 -2.99 13.79
C ASP A 95 -7.73 -3.83 13.10
N LEU A 96 -7.47 -4.31 11.87
CA LEU A 96 -8.41 -5.21 11.18
C LEU A 96 -8.54 -6.54 11.91
N LYS A 97 -7.41 -7.16 12.26
CA LYS A 97 -7.35 -8.44 12.99
C LYS A 97 -8.03 -8.35 14.37
N LYS A 98 -7.96 -7.19 15.03
CA LYS A 98 -8.60 -6.94 16.34
C LYS A 98 -10.10 -6.64 16.22
N LYS A 99 -10.51 -5.93 15.18
CA LYS A 99 -11.89 -5.44 15.03
C LYS A 99 -12.83 -6.46 14.40
N TYR A 100 -12.32 -7.31 13.51
CA TYR A 100 -13.13 -8.21 12.70
C TYR A 100 -12.80 -9.67 12.98
N VAL A 101 -13.83 -10.51 13.02
CA VAL A 101 -13.66 -11.97 12.96
C VAL A 101 -13.41 -12.34 11.50
N LEU A 102 -12.19 -12.77 11.20
CA LEU A 102 -11.79 -13.15 9.84
C LEU A 102 -12.35 -14.52 9.47
N THR A 103 -12.76 -14.67 8.21
CA THR A 103 -13.05 -16.00 7.65
C THR A 103 -11.76 -16.82 7.53
N PRO A 104 -11.83 -18.16 7.39
CA PRO A 104 -10.65 -18.98 7.18
C PRO A 104 -9.79 -18.50 6.00
N THR A 105 -10.41 -18.16 4.86
CA THR A 105 -9.69 -17.65 3.69
C THR A 105 -9.06 -16.27 3.96
N GLN A 106 -9.76 -15.36 4.63
CA GLN A 106 -9.19 -14.06 5.01
C GLN A 106 -8.00 -14.19 5.95
N LYS A 107 -8.04 -15.17 6.85
CA LYS A 107 -6.92 -15.48 7.75
C LYS A 107 -5.74 -16.04 6.97
N LEU A 108 -5.97 -16.92 6.00
CA LEU A 108 -4.93 -17.47 5.13
C LEU A 108 -4.14 -16.38 4.40
N VAL A 109 -4.80 -15.32 3.89
CA VAL A 109 -4.09 -14.20 3.24
C VAL A 109 -3.02 -13.59 4.17
N PHE A 110 -3.33 -13.40 5.46
CA PHE A 110 -2.37 -12.87 6.43
C PHE A 110 -1.34 -13.91 6.89
N ASP A 111 -1.73 -15.17 7.00
CA ASP A 111 -0.83 -16.26 7.41
C ASP A 111 0.23 -16.52 6.33
N ASP A 112 -0.17 -16.64 5.07
CA ASP A 112 0.75 -16.88 3.95
C ASP A 112 1.67 -15.68 3.72
N ALA A 113 1.17 -14.44 3.90
CA ALA A 113 2.00 -13.24 3.87
C ALA A 113 3.06 -13.27 4.98
N ARG A 114 2.70 -13.74 6.18
CA ARG A 114 3.61 -13.86 7.33
C ARG A 114 4.73 -14.86 7.06
N ASP A 115 4.44 -15.97 6.38
CA ASP A 115 5.42 -17.01 6.06
C ASP A 115 6.53 -16.51 5.14
N ILE A 116 6.24 -15.53 4.29
CA ILE A 116 7.24 -14.84 3.45
C ILE A 116 7.77 -13.54 4.07
N GLY A 117 7.46 -13.31 5.35
CA GLY A 117 8.01 -12.22 6.15
C GLY A 117 7.23 -10.91 6.07
N ILE A 118 6.04 -10.85 5.50
CA ILE A 118 5.15 -9.68 5.60
C ILE A 118 4.27 -9.86 6.84
N ARG A 119 4.73 -9.36 8.00
CA ARG A 119 4.16 -9.74 9.31
C ARG A 119 3.24 -8.68 9.92
N GLY A 120 3.56 -7.41 9.64
CA GLY A 120 2.79 -6.24 10.03
C GLY A 120 2.71 -5.25 8.88
N GLY A 121 1.77 -4.31 8.95
CA GLY A 121 1.61 -3.32 7.90
C GLY A 121 0.48 -2.32 8.13
N ALA A 122 0.45 -1.34 7.25
CA ALA A 122 -0.56 -0.30 7.18
C ALA A 122 -0.88 0.02 5.73
N THR A 123 -2.09 0.50 5.50
CA THR A 123 -2.54 0.89 4.17
C THR A 123 -3.17 2.28 4.21
N VAL A 124 -2.79 3.09 3.23
CA VAL A 124 -3.43 4.32 2.83
C VAL A 124 -4.36 4.01 1.64
N PRO A 125 -5.69 4.10 1.82
CA PRO A 125 -6.62 4.07 0.70
C PRO A 125 -6.51 5.36 -0.12
N ILE A 126 -6.54 5.23 -1.45
CA ILE A 126 -6.47 6.36 -2.37
C ILE A 126 -7.73 6.40 -3.21
N ARG A 127 -8.35 7.57 -3.28
CA ARG A 127 -9.47 7.88 -4.16
C ARG A 127 -9.01 8.92 -5.16
N GLY A 128 -8.77 8.49 -6.39
CA GLY A 128 -8.42 9.38 -7.47
C GLY A 128 -9.66 10.02 -8.11
N PRO A 129 -9.46 10.85 -9.14
CA PRO A 129 -10.55 11.38 -9.95
C PRO A 129 -11.44 10.27 -10.55
N GLY A 130 -12.73 10.55 -10.70
CA GLY A 130 -13.68 9.60 -11.29
C GLY A 130 -13.89 8.36 -10.42
N MET A 131 -13.72 7.18 -11.01
CA MET A 131 -13.86 5.89 -10.32
C MET A 131 -12.54 5.33 -9.80
N ALA A 132 -11.44 6.10 -9.87
CA ALA A 132 -10.12 5.59 -9.56
C ALA A 132 -10.01 5.18 -8.08
N VAL A 133 -9.58 3.94 -7.85
CA VAL A 133 -9.31 3.40 -6.51
C VAL A 133 -7.94 2.76 -6.51
N ALA A 134 -7.09 3.19 -5.59
CA ALA A 134 -5.79 2.58 -5.35
C ALA A 134 -5.56 2.33 -3.86
N THR A 135 -4.58 1.49 -3.57
CA THR A 135 -4.04 1.30 -2.23
C THR A 135 -2.55 1.57 -2.25
N PHE A 136 -2.07 2.21 -1.21
CA PHE A 136 -0.65 2.29 -0.93
C PHE A 136 -0.40 1.66 0.43
N SER A 137 0.36 0.58 0.47
CA SER A 137 0.64 -0.15 1.70
C SER A 137 2.14 -0.16 1.99
N VAL A 138 2.47 -0.05 3.28
CA VAL A 138 3.80 -0.27 3.82
C VAL A 138 3.74 -1.42 4.82
N ALA A 139 4.78 -2.24 4.87
CA ALA A 139 4.83 -3.44 5.69
C ALA A 139 6.17 -3.56 6.43
N SER A 140 6.20 -4.47 7.40
CA SER A 140 7.39 -4.80 8.20
C SER A 140 7.61 -6.31 8.28
N HIS A 141 8.89 -6.68 8.36
CA HIS A 141 9.35 -8.02 8.70
C HIS A 141 9.22 -8.35 10.19
N GLU A 142 9.03 -7.33 11.02
CA GLU A 142 8.99 -7.47 12.46
C GLU A 142 7.59 -7.87 12.95
N GLU A 143 7.54 -8.62 14.04
CA GLU A 143 6.28 -9.00 14.69
C GLU A 143 5.75 -7.93 15.64
N ASP A 144 6.56 -6.92 15.95
CA ASP A 144 6.18 -5.84 16.85
C ASP A 144 5.23 -4.86 16.15
N ASP A 145 3.93 -5.17 16.25
CA ASP A 145 2.84 -4.32 15.76
C ASP A 145 2.87 -2.92 16.42
N GLU A 146 3.47 -2.73 17.60
CA GLU A 146 3.49 -1.45 18.31
C GLU A 146 4.62 -0.55 17.80
N GLU A 147 5.84 -1.05 17.68
CA GLU A 147 6.97 -0.32 17.08
C GLU A 147 6.61 0.13 15.66
N PHE A 148 6.12 -0.80 14.83
CA PHE A 148 5.64 -0.47 13.49
C PHE A 148 4.52 0.58 13.52
N ALA A 149 3.55 0.45 14.43
CA ALA A 149 2.47 1.43 14.53
C ALA A 149 2.97 2.82 14.92
N GLN A 150 3.97 2.93 15.79
CA GLN A 150 4.58 4.21 16.17
C GLN A 150 5.32 4.83 14.97
N HIS A 151 6.11 4.03 14.26
CA HIS A 151 6.82 4.44 13.06
C HIS A 151 5.85 4.90 11.95
N PHE A 152 4.82 4.10 11.69
CA PHE A 152 3.77 4.47 10.75
C PHE A 152 3.06 5.76 11.15
N LYS A 153 2.66 5.93 12.41
CA LYS A 153 1.99 7.15 12.90
C LYS A 153 2.84 8.40 12.70
N ARG A 154 4.16 8.29 12.83
CA ARG A 154 5.10 9.40 12.62
C ARG A 154 5.04 9.93 11.18
N TYR A 155 4.95 9.04 10.18
CA TYR A 155 5.01 9.41 8.76
C TYR A 155 3.66 9.32 8.02
N ARG A 156 2.58 8.89 8.67
CA ARG A 156 1.28 8.60 8.01
C ARG A 156 0.73 9.75 7.18
N HIS A 157 0.97 10.99 7.58
CA HIS A 157 0.46 12.17 6.88
C HIS A 157 1.25 12.42 5.60
N GLU A 158 2.57 12.26 5.64
CA GLU A 158 3.40 12.39 4.45
C GLU A 158 3.19 11.21 3.49
N LEU A 159 3.07 9.98 4.02
CA LEU A 159 2.72 8.82 3.19
C LEU A 159 1.36 8.99 2.51
N HIS A 160 0.40 9.65 3.16
CA HIS A 160 -0.87 9.97 2.53
C HIS A 160 -0.69 10.99 1.40
N MET A 161 0.03 12.09 1.64
CA MET A 161 0.27 13.11 0.60
C MET A 161 1.11 12.59 -0.57
N LEU A 162 2.05 11.66 -0.34
CA LEU A 162 2.85 11.05 -1.40
C LEU A 162 2.06 10.07 -2.27
N ALA A 163 0.95 9.54 -1.75
CA ALA A 163 0.18 8.49 -2.39
C ALA A 163 -1.04 9.00 -3.16
N THR A 164 -1.43 10.26 -2.99
CA THR A 164 -2.61 10.92 -3.59
C THR A 164 -2.19 11.95 -4.63
#